data_AF-A0A139PH70-F1
#
_entry.id   AF-A0A139PH70-F1
#
_cell.length_a   1.000
_cell.length_b   1.000
_cell.length_c   1.000
_cell.angle_alpha   90.00
_cell.angle_beta   90.00
_cell.angle_gamma   90.00
#
_symmetry.space_group_name_H-M   'P 1'
#
loop_
_entity.id
_entity.type
_entity.pdbx_description
1 polymer ?
#
loop_
_entity_poly.entity_id
_entity_poly.type
_entity_poly.pdbx_seq_one_letter_code
_entity_poly.pdbx_strand_id
1 'polypeptide(L)'
;MIVEVKGKKVTISVVSKIDFKGAAKELYDDGDNDFYSVEDALDYIQENSENSYLEDMGLEIDVKKGTLKMVAFEGELDEKGHRFIQDEDSKHILQYDLKYKIENGTLKVSVDEDDYGIEYSFKK
;
A
#
# COMPACT_ATOMS: atom_id res chain seq x y z
N MET A 1 -4.30 -6.81 -0.13
CA MET A 1 -3.15 -6.64 -1.03
C MET A 1 -3.63 -6.79 -2.47
N ILE A 2 -3.09 -6.00 -3.38
CA ILE A 2 -3.43 -5.92 -4.79
C ILE A 2 -2.12 -6.01 -5.57
N VAL A 3 -2.10 -6.84 -6.60
CA VAL A 3 -0.98 -6.90 -7.57
C VAL A 3 -1.52 -6.41 -8.90
N GLU A 4 -0.92 -5.35 -9.41
CA GLU A 4 -1.25 -4.79 -10.70
C GLU A 4 -0.08 -5.05 -11.66
N VAL A 5 -0.39 -5.64 -12.81
CA VAL A 5 0.60 -5.84 -13.89
C VAL A 5 0.10 -5.07 -15.11
N LYS A 6 0.86 -4.06 -15.53
CA LYS A 6 0.57 -3.23 -16.72
C LYS A 6 1.73 -3.34 -17.69
N GLY A 7 1.57 -4.17 -18.72
CA GLY A 7 2.68 -4.56 -19.58
C GLY A 7 3.70 -5.36 -18.76
N LYS A 8 4.92 -4.84 -18.64
CA LYS A 8 5.95 -5.41 -17.76
C LYS A 8 5.97 -4.81 -16.36
N LYS A 9 5.37 -3.62 -16.15
CA LYS A 9 5.42 -2.97 -14.84
C LYS A 9 4.54 -3.72 -13.84
N VAL A 10 5.10 -4.02 -12.67
CA VAL A 10 4.44 -4.68 -11.54
C VAL A 10 4.39 -3.70 -10.38
N THR A 11 3.20 -3.56 -9.78
CA THR A 11 3.01 -2.82 -8.54
C THR A 11 2.29 -3.72 -7.55
N ILE A 12 2.83 -3.84 -6.33
CA ILE A 12 2.15 -4.53 -5.23
C ILE A 12 1.79 -3.50 -4.17
N SER A 13 0.51 -3.45 -3.81
CA SER A 13 0.03 -2.53 -2.79
C SER A 13 -0.83 -3.24 -1.75
N VAL A 14 -0.82 -2.74 -0.53
CA VAL A 14 -1.79 -3.11 0.51
C VAL A 14 -2.83 -2.00 0.59
N VAL A 15 -4.11 -2.36 0.65
CA VAL A 15 -5.21 -1.39 0.79
C VAL A 15 -6.01 -1.77 2.01
N SER A 16 -6.22 -0.80 2.89
CA SER A 16 -7.00 -0.92 4.12
C SER A 16 -8.13 0.10 4.12
N LYS A 17 -9.25 -0.26 4.74
CA LYS A 17 -10.32 0.69 5.02
C LYS A 17 -10.06 1.37 6.36
N ILE A 18 -10.24 2.68 6.40
CA ILE A 18 -10.01 3.53 7.56
C ILE A 18 -11.26 4.37 7.81
N ASP A 19 -11.67 4.46 9.08
CA ASP A 19 -12.72 5.37 9.52
C ASP A 19 -12.11 6.73 9.92
N PHE A 20 -11.90 7.60 8.93
CA PHE A 20 -11.34 8.93 9.18
C PHE A 20 -12.29 9.86 9.94
N LYS A 21 -13.61 9.61 9.89
CA LYS A 21 -14.56 10.38 10.72
C LYS A 21 -14.43 10.02 12.19
N GLY A 22 -14.28 8.73 12.48
CA GLY A 22 -13.93 8.24 13.81
C GLY A 22 -12.62 8.84 14.30
N ALA A 23 -11.56 8.78 13.48
CA ALA A 23 -10.27 9.36 13.81
C ALA A 23 -10.33 10.89 14.05
N ALA A 24 -11.08 11.63 13.22
CA ALA A 24 -11.30 13.07 13.42
C ALA A 24 -12.01 13.37 14.75
N LYS A 25 -12.98 12.53 15.13
CA LYS A 25 -13.66 12.66 16.41
C LYS A 25 -12.70 12.42 17.58
N GLU A 26 -11.85 11.40 17.51
CA GLU A 26 -10.83 11.16 18.53
C GLU A 26 -9.86 12.34 18.66
N LEU A 27 -9.38 12.89 17.52
CA LEU A 27 -8.53 14.08 17.52
C LEU A 27 -9.22 15.33 18.11
N TYR A 28 -10.52 15.50 17.86
CA TYR A 28 -11.31 16.58 18.45
C TYR A 28 -11.52 16.38 19.97
N ASP A 29 -11.82 15.15 20.39
CA ASP A 29 -12.10 14.83 21.80
C ASP A 29 -10.81 14.88 22.66
N ASP A 30 -9.65 14.50 22.10
CA ASP A 30 -8.34 14.51 22.78
C ASP A 30 -7.56 15.84 22.61
N GLY A 31 -7.83 16.58 21.54
CA GLY A 31 -7.17 17.84 21.23
C GLY A 31 -7.60 18.92 22.21
N ASP A 32 -6.64 19.50 22.92
CA ASP A 32 -6.80 20.47 24.02
C ASP A 32 -7.32 21.86 23.50
N ASN A 33 -8.38 21.85 22.69
CA ASN A 33 -8.96 22.93 21.87
C ASN A 33 -8.23 23.27 20.56
N ASP A 34 -7.46 22.34 19.97
CA ASP A 34 -6.80 22.58 18.67
C ASP A 34 -7.79 22.65 17.49
N PHE A 35 -9.00 22.11 17.65
CA PHE A 35 -10.03 22.06 16.62
C PHE A 35 -11.36 22.61 17.15
N TYR A 36 -12.06 23.45 16.36
CA TYR A 36 -13.35 24.02 16.77
C TYR A 36 -14.51 23.04 16.54
N SER A 37 -14.32 22.01 15.71
CA SER A 37 -15.31 20.99 15.40
C SER A 37 -14.66 19.67 14.95
N VAL A 38 -15.45 18.59 14.86
CA VAL A 38 -15.01 17.32 14.25
C VAL A 38 -14.76 17.50 12.75
N GLU A 39 -15.54 18.37 12.10
CA GLU A 39 -15.35 18.72 10.70
C GLU A 39 -14.00 19.42 10.48
N ASP A 40 -13.59 20.33 11.37
CA ASP A 40 -12.29 20.99 11.30
C ASP A 40 -11.14 19.97 11.44
N ALA A 41 -11.28 19.01 12.36
CA ALA A 41 -10.32 17.92 12.52
C ALA A 41 -10.27 17.00 11.28
N LEU A 42 -11.42 16.76 10.63
CA LEU A 42 -11.49 15.96 9.41
C LEU A 42 -10.87 16.69 8.22
N ASP A 43 -11.10 18.00 8.10
CA ASP A 43 -10.47 18.85 7.09
C ASP A 43 -8.95 18.88 7.28
N TYR A 44 -8.47 18.98 8.53
CA TYR A 44 -7.05 18.86 8.85
C TYR A 44 -6.47 17.50 8.41
N ILE A 45 -7.17 16.38 8.65
CA ILE A 45 -6.75 15.07 8.15
C ILE A 45 -6.68 15.07 6.62
N GLN A 46 -7.69 15.62 5.94
CA GLN A 46 -7.72 15.71 4.47
C GLN A 46 -6.52 16.50 3.94
N GLU A 47 -6.23 17.67 4.49
CA GLU A 47 -5.08 18.49 4.07
C GLU A 47 -3.76 17.76 4.26
N ASN A 48 -3.56 17.11 5.42
CA ASN A 48 -2.33 16.36 5.69
C ASN A 48 -2.23 15.06 4.88
N SER A 49 -3.35 14.50 4.44
CA SER A 49 -3.38 13.31 3.59
C SER A 49 -2.81 13.56 2.19
N GLU A 50 -2.80 14.83 1.75
CA GLU A 50 -2.28 15.28 0.45
C GLU A 50 -0.78 15.67 0.52
N ASN A 51 -0.10 15.38 1.64
CA ASN A 51 1.31 15.68 1.81
C ASN A 51 2.18 14.84 0.87
N SER A 52 2.98 15.51 0.03
CA SER A 52 3.87 14.85 -0.94
C SER A 52 4.87 13.88 -0.32
N TYR A 53 5.23 14.08 0.96
CA TYR A 53 6.09 13.14 1.68
C TYR A 53 5.43 11.76 1.87
N LEU A 54 4.11 11.71 2.07
CA LEU A 54 3.38 10.45 2.17
C LEU A 54 3.37 9.73 0.82
N GLU A 55 3.16 10.48 -0.28
CA GLU A 55 3.23 9.94 -1.63
C GLU A 55 4.63 9.38 -1.94
N ASP A 56 5.69 10.09 -1.56
CA ASP A 56 7.08 9.63 -1.70
C ASP A 56 7.37 8.35 -0.88
N MET A 57 6.66 8.15 0.23
CA MET A 57 6.68 6.90 1.02
C MET A 57 5.79 5.78 0.42
N GLY A 58 5.14 6.03 -0.72
CA GLY A 58 4.21 5.11 -1.35
C GLY A 58 2.84 5.03 -0.66
N LEU A 59 2.49 6.00 0.19
CA LEU A 59 1.20 6.08 0.86
C LEU A 59 0.23 6.95 0.06
N GLU A 60 -0.87 6.36 -0.36
CA GLU A 60 -2.00 7.03 -1.01
C GLU A 60 -3.20 6.99 -0.05
N ILE A 61 -3.65 8.15 0.41
CA ILE A 61 -4.80 8.28 1.31
C ILE A 61 -5.97 8.91 0.56
N ASP A 62 -7.13 8.27 0.61
CA ASP A 62 -8.38 8.83 0.12
C ASP A 62 -9.36 8.90 1.30
N VAL A 63 -9.39 10.07 1.95
CA VAL A 63 -10.22 10.31 3.14
C VAL A 63 -11.71 10.16 2.80
N LYS A 64 -12.12 10.62 1.61
CA LYS A 64 -13.52 10.54 1.14
C LYS A 64 -13.97 9.10 0.94
N LYS A 65 -13.11 8.25 0.36
CA LYS A 65 -13.41 6.82 0.20
C LYS A 65 -13.12 5.99 1.46
N GLY A 66 -12.45 6.57 2.46
CA GLY A 66 -12.07 5.86 3.67
C GLY A 66 -11.02 4.78 3.40
N THR A 67 -10.02 5.08 2.56
CA THR A 67 -9.00 4.10 2.17
C THR A 67 -7.59 4.63 2.37
N LEU A 68 -6.72 3.77 2.90
CA LEU A 68 -5.28 3.92 2.92
C LEU A 68 -4.69 2.82 2.02
N LYS A 69 -3.96 3.22 0.98
CA LYS A 69 -3.19 2.33 0.12
C LYS A 69 -1.71 2.58 0.38
N MET A 70 -0.94 1.50 0.48
CA MET A 70 0.49 1.54 0.64
C MET A 70 1.13 0.70 -0.46
N VAL A 71 1.97 1.31 -1.28
CA VAL A 71 2.79 0.64 -2.28
C VAL A 71 3.93 -0.05 -1.57
N ALA A 72 3.94 -1.37 -1.61
CA ALA A 72 4.96 -2.19 -0.97
C ALA A 72 6.11 -2.53 -1.93
N PHE A 73 5.83 -2.61 -3.23
CA PHE A 73 6.79 -2.98 -4.27
C PHE A 73 6.44 -2.33 -5.61
N GLU A 74 7.47 -1.87 -6.30
CA GLU A 74 7.44 -1.54 -7.74
C GLU A 74 8.61 -2.21 -8.44
N GLY A 75 8.36 -2.71 -9.65
CA GLY A 75 9.36 -3.43 -10.42
C GLY A 75 8.85 -3.88 -11.79
N GLU A 76 9.60 -4.79 -12.39
CA GLU A 76 9.30 -5.40 -13.69
C GLU A 76 9.06 -6.91 -13.61
N LEU A 77 8.17 -7.40 -14.46
CA LEU A 77 7.89 -8.82 -14.65
C LEU A 77 8.99 -9.48 -15.50
N ASP A 78 9.72 -10.41 -14.91
CA ASP A 78 10.53 -11.40 -15.63
C ASP A 78 9.78 -12.74 -15.73
N GLU A 79 9.16 -12.96 -16.89
CA GLU A 79 8.45 -14.21 -17.18
C GLU A 79 9.37 -15.43 -17.27
N LYS A 80 10.61 -15.26 -17.72
CA LYS A 80 11.55 -16.38 -17.93
C LYS A 80 12.16 -16.85 -16.63
N GLY A 81 12.53 -15.91 -15.76
CA GLY A 81 13.04 -16.19 -14.43
C GLY A 81 11.95 -16.50 -13.41
N HIS A 82 10.67 -16.26 -13.73
CA HIS A 82 9.54 -16.31 -12.80
C HIS A 82 9.76 -15.38 -11.59
N ARG A 83 10.15 -14.13 -11.87
CA ARG A 83 10.46 -13.12 -10.85
C ARG A 83 9.79 -11.77 -11.14
N PHE A 84 9.53 -11.01 -10.10
CA PHE A 84 9.36 -9.57 -10.16
C PHE A 84 10.69 -8.96 -9.76
N ILE A 85 11.33 -8.27 -10.69
CA ILE A 85 12.62 -7.61 -10.49
C ILE A 85 12.34 -6.22 -9.95
N GLN A 86 12.90 -5.86 -8.80
CA GLN A 86 12.61 -4.56 -8.21
C GLN A 86 13.24 -3.44 -9.02
N ASP A 87 12.55 -2.30 -9.12
CA ASP A 87 13.16 -1.07 -9.66
C ASP A 87 14.29 -0.59 -8.72
N GLU A 88 15.49 -0.37 -9.26
CA GLU A 88 16.68 0.02 -8.48
C GLU A 88 16.51 1.33 -7.70
N ASP A 89 15.67 2.24 -8.20
CA ASP A 89 15.37 3.54 -7.58
C ASP A 89 14.19 3.48 -6.59
N SER A 90 13.56 2.30 -6.42
CA SER A 90 12.40 2.15 -5.55
C SER A 90 12.80 2.24 -4.08
N LYS A 91 12.18 3.17 -3.36
CA LYS A 91 12.34 3.36 -1.91
C LYS A 91 11.24 2.69 -1.10
N HIS A 92 10.42 1.84 -1.73
CA HIS A 92 9.29 1.18 -1.09
C HIS A 92 9.76 0.09 -0.11
N ILE A 93 8.82 -0.44 0.68
CA ILE A 93 9.09 -1.35 1.81
C ILE A 93 9.90 -2.59 1.40
N LEU A 94 9.55 -3.19 0.25
CA LEU A 94 10.17 -4.41 -0.24
C LEU A 94 11.35 -4.05 -1.13
N GLN A 95 12.56 -4.28 -0.62
CA GLN A 95 13.82 -3.97 -1.28
C GLN A 95 14.53 -5.22 -1.82
N TYR A 96 13.79 -6.06 -2.54
CA TYR A 96 14.30 -7.30 -3.12
C TYR A 96 13.41 -7.79 -4.27
N ASP A 97 14.01 -8.53 -5.20
CA ASP A 97 13.29 -9.29 -6.21
C ASP A 97 12.37 -10.33 -5.55
N LEU A 98 11.19 -10.52 -6.13
CA LEU A 98 10.21 -11.49 -5.66
C LEU A 98 10.13 -12.66 -6.62
N LYS A 99 10.17 -13.90 -6.14
CA LYS A 99 9.81 -15.07 -6.96
C LYS A 99 8.30 -15.17 -7.03
N TYR A 100 7.77 -15.67 -8.14
CA TYR A 100 6.36 -15.98 -8.23
C TYR A 100 6.09 -17.30 -8.94
N LYS A 101 4.96 -17.92 -8.61
CA LYS A 101 4.43 -19.07 -9.35
C LYS A 101 2.91 -18.97 -9.45
N ILE A 102 2.35 -19.60 -10.48
CA ILE A 102 0.90 -19.71 -10.63
C ILE A 102 0.52 -21.17 -10.38
N GLU A 103 -0.23 -21.41 -9.31
CA GLU A 103 -0.76 -22.73 -8.95
C GLU A 103 -2.28 -22.69 -8.97
N ASN A 104 -2.92 -23.53 -9.78
CA ASN A 104 -4.39 -23.60 -9.89
C ASN A 104 -5.07 -22.25 -10.17
N GLY A 105 -4.41 -21.37 -10.94
CA GLY A 105 -4.92 -20.03 -11.25
C GLY A 105 -4.71 -19.01 -10.14
N THR A 106 -4.04 -19.37 -9.05
CA THR A 106 -3.64 -18.49 -7.96
C THR A 106 -2.17 -18.10 -8.12
N LEU A 107 -1.90 -16.80 -8.18
CA LEU A 107 -0.54 -16.26 -8.07
C LEU A 107 -0.04 -16.42 -6.63
N LYS A 108 1.14 -16.97 -6.47
CA LYS A 108 1.91 -17.04 -5.22
C LYS A 108 3.21 -16.29 -5.40
N VAL A 109 3.61 -15.51 -4.39
CA VAL A 109 4.79 -14.65 -4.41
C VAL A 109 5.62 -14.94 -3.16
N SER A 110 6.96 -14.98 -3.25
CA SER A 110 7.87 -15.21 -2.13
C SER A 110 9.19 -14.44 -2.27
N VAL A 111 9.89 -14.27 -1.14
CA VAL A 111 11.20 -13.60 -1.07
C VAL A 111 12.35 -14.59 -1.33
N ASP A 112 12.24 -15.83 -0.82
CA ASP A 112 13.21 -16.90 -1.05
C ASP A 112 12.52 -18.26 -1.32
N GLU A 113 13.27 -19.26 -1.79
CA GLU A 113 12.79 -20.62 -2.11
C GLU A 113 12.48 -21.47 -0.87
N ASP A 114 13.20 -21.23 0.24
CA ASP A 114 13.16 -22.04 1.46
C ASP A 114 12.59 -21.30 2.68
N ASP A 115 12.37 -19.99 2.59
CA ASP A 115 11.78 -19.18 3.67
C ASP A 115 10.68 -18.28 3.10
N TYR A 116 9.47 -18.85 3.05
CA TYR A 116 8.26 -18.13 2.66
C TYR A 116 7.78 -17.24 3.82
N GLY A 117 8.61 -16.26 4.23
CA GLY A 117 8.22 -15.29 5.26
C GLY A 117 6.94 -14.54 4.93
N ILE A 118 6.54 -14.56 3.65
CA ILE A 118 5.30 -13.98 3.16
C ILE A 118 4.75 -14.82 1.97
N GLU A 119 3.84 -15.77 2.23
CA GLU A 119 3.03 -16.42 1.17
C GLU A 119 1.73 -15.65 0.94
N TYR A 120 1.51 -15.16 -0.29
CA TYR A 120 0.21 -14.61 -0.67
C TYR A 120 -0.47 -15.49 -1.69
N SER A 121 -1.68 -15.95 -1.39
CA SER A 121 -2.56 -16.65 -2.33
C SER A 121 -3.76 -15.76 -2.65
N PHE A 122 -3.87 -15.31 -3.90
CA PHE A 122 -5.05 -14.57 -4.36
C PHE A 122 -6.21 -15.55 -4.67
N LYS A 123 -7.38 -15.30 -4.07
CA LYS A 123 -8.64 -15.85 -4.58
C LYS A 123 -9.17 -14.90 -5.65
N LYS A 124 -9.51 -15.47 -6.81
CA LYS A 124 -10.11 -14.78 -7.95
C LYS A 124 -11.50 -14.22 -7.59
#